data_AF-A0A3P7JI26-F1
#
_entry.id   AF-A0A3P7JI26-F1
#
_cell.length_a   1.000
_cell.length_b   1.000
_cell.length_c   1.000
_cell.angle_alpha   90.00
_cell.angle_beta   90.00
_cell.angle_gamma   90.00
#
_symmetry.space_group_name_H-M   'P 1'
#
loop_
_entity.id
_entity.type
_entity.pdbx_description
1 polymer ?
#
loop_
_entity_poly.entity_id
_entity_poly.type
_entity_poly.pdbx_seq_one_letter_code
_entity_poly.pdbx_strand_id
1 'polypeptide(L)'
;MPSLAGYVKAWSENVVQMTVKGSGHFVPMDRPAQTLQMLVNFLRNNYNYSTPIFDVDTTPQPLISPPASTPDCSRKESDRIVTMPGLDWNLPFKQYSGFLKGSDTHMLHYWLVESELVDPASAPLLLWLNGGPGSSSLEGLFFENGPFRIGKDGVTVTRNPYSWNKFANVLYLESPVGVGYSYSTDGVLPQYSDELFANVLYLESPVGVGYSYSTDGVLPQYSDELVS
;
A
#
# COMPACT_ATOMS: atom_id res chain seq x y z
N MET A 1 15.17 3.58 30.10
CA MET A 1 14.79 2.17 30.37
C MET A 1 15.04 1.38 29.08
N PRO A 2 15.79 0.27 29.08
CA PRO A 2 15.96 -0.51 27.85
C PRO A 2 14.65 -1.21 27.52
N SER A 3 13.99 -0.79 26.44
CA SER A 3 12.79 -1.46 25.92
C SER A 3 13.23 -2.60 25.02
N LEU A 4 12.84 -3.83 25.34
CA LEU A 4 13.06 -5.02 24.50
C LEU A 4 12.59 -4.75 23.05
N ALA A 5 13.49 -4.80 22.08
CA ALA A 5 13.22 -4.47 20.68
C ALA A 5 12.99 -5.70 19.78
N GLY A 6 13.13 -6.93 20.29
CA GLY A 6 13.03 -8.14 19.47
C GLY A 6 13.61 -9.40 20.12
N TYR A 7 13.64 -10.51 19.37
CA TYR A 7 14.28 -11.77 19.75
C TYR A 7 15.16 -12.30 18.62
N VAL A 8 16.19 -13.06 18.98
CA VAL A 8 17.05 -13.77 18.02
C VAL A 8 17.14 -15.24 18.41
N LYS A 9 17.00 -16.12 17.42
CA LYS A 9 17.20 -17.57 17.55
C LYS A 9 18.14 -18.05 16.44
N ALA A 10 19.16 -18.81 16.83
CA ALA A 10 20.12 -19.41 15.90
C ALA A 10 20.03 -20.94 15.96
N TRP A 11 20.17 -21.60 14.82
CA TRP A 11 20.20 -23.06 14.69
C TRP A 11 21.57 -23.53 14.19
N SER A 12 21.87 -24.82 14.41
CA SER A 12 23.15 -25.46 14.07
C SER A 12 23.50 -25.47 12.58
N GLU A 13 22.55 -25.17 11.69
CA GLU A 13 22.72 -25.15 10.22
C GLU A 13 22.95 -23.74 9.66
N ASN A 14 23.49 -22.82 10.46
CA ASN A 14 23.72 -21.40 10.09
C ASN A 14 22.44 -20.60 9.76
N VAL A 15 21.28 -21.06 10.21
CA VAL A 15 20.03 -20.30 10.12
C VAL A 15 19.92 -19.39 11.34
N VAL A 16 19.65 -18.10 11.11
CA VAL A 16 19.36 -17.13 12.17
C VAL A 16 17.99 -16.50 11.88
N GLN A 17 17.06 -16.66 12.81
CA GLN A 17 15.77 -15.98 12.80
C GLN A 17 15.84 -14.80 13.75
N MET A 18 15.53 -13.62 13.22
CA MET A 18 15.41 -12.39 13.97
C MET A 18 13.96 -11.93 13.92
N THR A 19 13.40 -11.56 15.06
CA THR A 19 12.08 -10.94 15.16
C THR A 19 12.23 -9.57 15.80
N VAL A 20 11.52 -8.58 15.28
CA VAL A 20 11.49 -7.23 15.84
C VAL A 20 10.18 -7.06 16.61
N LYS A 21 10.27 -6.64 17.87
CA LYS A 21 9.10 -6.50 18.73
C LYS A 21 8.29 -5.29 18.28
N GLY A 22 7.00 -5.51 18.05
CA GLY A 22 6.08 -4.48 17.59
C GLY A 22 6.24 -4.14 16.11
N SER A 23 6.73 -5.09 15.29
CA SER A 23 6.54 -5.13 13.84
C SER A 23 5.58 -6.25 13.44
N GLY A 24 4.81 -6.04 12.39
CA GLY A 24 3.94 -7.02 11.73
C GLY A 24 4.63 -7.72 10.55
N HIS A 25 3.87 -7.99 9.48
CA HIS A 25 4.34 -8.75 8.31
C HIS A 25 5.49 -8.05 7.56
N PHE A 26 5.55 -6.71 7.63
CA PHE A 26 6.55 -5.89 6.93
C PHE A 26 7.56 -5.28 7.92
N VAL A 27 8.38 -6.14 8.51
CA VAL A 27 9.36 -5.79 9.55
C VAL A 27 10.24 -4.55 9.25
N PRO A 28 10.80 -4.37 8.03
CA PRO A 28 11.57 -3.17 7.69
C PRO A 28 10.73 -1.88 7.62
N MET A 29 9.42 -2.00 7.43
CA MET A 29 8.51 -0.87 7.33
C MET A 29 7.98 -0.44 8.69
N ASP A 30 7.58 -1.40 9.53
CA ASP A 30 7.01 -1.11 10.85
C ASP A 30 8.06 -0.60 11.84
N ARG A 31 9.30 -1.09 11.70
CA ARG A 31 10.42 -0.81 12.62
C ARG A 31 11.72 -0.56 11.85
N PRO A 32 11.78 0.44 10.95
CA PRO A 32 12.87 0.61 9.99
C PRO A 32 14.24 0.76 10.66
N ALA A 33 14.32 1.58 11.72
CA ALA A 33 15.57 1.80 12.44
C ALA A 33 16.07 0.53 13.16
N GLN A 34 15.19 -0.17 13.87
CA GLN A 34 15.53 -1.38 14.61
C GLN A 34 15.90 -2.52 13.65
N THR A 35 15.15 -2.67 12.56
CA THR A 35 15.42 -3.67 11.52
C THR A 35 16.76 -3.42 10.85
N LEU A 36 17.04 -2.17 10.45
CA LEU A 36 18.32 -1.81 9.83
C LEU A 36 19.50 -2.06 10.78
N GLN A 37 19.38 -1.70 12.05
CA GLN A 37 20.42 -1.95 13.05
C GLN A 37 20.68 -3.44 13.26
N MET A 38 19.62 -4.26 13.38
CA MET A 38 19.76 -5.71 13.51
C MET A 38 20.44 -6.32 12.29
N LEU A 39 20.05 -5.90 11.08
CA LEU A 39 20.64 -6.35 9.82
C LEU A 39 22.13 -5.98 9.72
N VAL A 40 22.49 -4.73 10.00
CA VAL A 40 23.87 -4.26 9.92
C VAL A 40 24.76 -4.98 10.92
N ASN A 41 24.29 -5.20 12.15
CA ASN A 41 25.03 -5.96 13.16
C ASN A 41 25.21 -7.43 12.74
N PHE A 42 24.18 -8.05 12.18
CA PHE A 42 24.27 -9.40 11.61
C PHE A 42 25.36 -9.49 10.53
N LEU A 43 25.30 -8.61 9.52
CA LEU A 43 26.24 -8.61 8.39
C LEU A 43 27.69 -8.30 8.79
N ARG A 44 27.89 -7.55 9.87
CA ARG A 44 29.21 -7.24 10.44
C ARG A 44 29.74 -8.35 11.36
N ASN A 45 29.08 -9.51 11.42
CA ASN A 45 29.36 -10.60 12.37
C ASN A 45 29.38 -10.14 13.83
N ASN A 46 28.61 -9.09 14.14
CA ASN A 46 28.44 -8.57 15.48
C ASN A 46 27.16 -9.17 16.08
N TYR A 47 27.32 -10.26 16.82
CA TYR A 47 26.20 -10.96 17.46
C TYR A 47 25.55 -10.18 18.63
N ASN A 48 26.06 -8.99 18.94
CA ASN A 48 25.34 -8.00 19.73
C ASN A 48 24.53 -7.07 18.82
N TYR A 49 23.28 -7.48 18.54
CA TYR A 49 22.34 -6.76 17.69
C TYR A 49 21.89 -5.40 18.23
N SER A 50 22.25 -5.05 19.48
CA SER A 50 21.96 -3.74 20.08
C SER A 50 23.08 -2.71 19.85
N THR A 51 24.15 -3.06 19.14
CA THR A 51 25.28 -2.14 18.89
C THR A 51 24.82 -1.00 17.98
N PRO A 52 24.86 0.26 18.41
CA PRO A 52 24.38 1.38 17.59
C PRO A 52 25.18 1.53 16.29
N ILE A 53 24.48 1.84 15.21
CA ILE A 53 25.07 2.09 13.88
C ILE A 53 25.20 3.60 13.65
N PHE A 54 26.39 4.14 13.92
CA PHE A 54 26.65 5.59 13.79
C PHE A 54 27.18 5.99 12.41
N ASP A 55 27.58 5.01 11.61
CA ASP A 55 28.22 5.20 10.30
C ASP A 55 27.24 5.06 9.13
N VAL A 56 25.94 4.94 9.42
CA VAL A 56 24.88 4.85 8.42
C VAL A 56 24.02 6.09 8.53
N ASP A 57 23.99 6.90 7.47
CA ASP A 57 23.07 8.04 7.39
C ASP A 57 21.64 7.54 7.20
N THR A 58 20.83 7.71 8.24
CA THR A 58 19.40 7.35 8.23
C THR A 58 18.51 8.59 8.15
N THR A 59 19.09 9.76 7.88
CA THR A 59 18.34 11.01 7.76
C THR A 59 17.37 10.89 6.58
N PRO A 60 16.05 11.04 6.80
CA PRO A 60 15.09 11.06 5.71
C PRO A 60 15.50 12.15 4.71
N GLN A 61 15.66 11.78 3.45
CA GLN A 61 15.87 12.77 2.41
C GLN A 61 14.59 13.59 2.25
N PRO A 62 14.70 14.91 1.99
CA PRO A 62 13.54 15.74 1.73
C PRO A 62 12.75 15.13 0.57
N LEU A 63 11.42 15.10 0.71
CA LEU A 63 10.57 14.82 -0.44
C LEU A 63 10.91 15.85 -1.52
N ILE A 64 11.20 15.39 -2.74
CA ILE A 64 11.35 16.27 -3.88
C ILE A 64 10.03 17.03 -3.97
N SER A 65 10.09 18.35 -3.76
CA SER A 65 8.90 19.19 -3.84
C SER A 65 8.24 18.93 -5.19
N PRO A 66 6.94 18.54 -5.23
CA PRO A 66 6.26 18.41 -6.50
C PRO A 66 6.41 19.72 -7.27
N PRO A 67 6.62 19.66 -8.61
CA PRO A 67 6.81 20.85 -9.41
C PRO A 67 5.69 21.87 -9.13
N ALA A 68 6.08 23.10 -8.80
CA ALA A 68 5.19 24.16 -8.30
C ALA A 68 4.19 24.72 -9.34
N SER A 69 4.09 24.12 -10.53
CA SER A 69 3.03 24.47 -11.46
C SER A 69 1.75 23.81 -11.00
N THR A 70 0.80 24.59 -10.47
CA THR A 70 -0.61 24.21 -10.55
C THR A 70 -0.93 24.07 -12.04
N PRO A 71 -1.06 22.85 -12.58
CA PRO A 71 -1.44 22.74 -13.97
C PRO A 71 -2.85 23.33 -14.07
N ASP A 72 -3.18 23.93 -15.22
CA ASP A 72 -4.49 24.51 -15.51
C ASP A 72 -5.56 23.42 -15.72
N CYS A 73 -5.46 22.34 -14.96
CA CYS A 73 -6.27 21.15 -15.03
C CYS A 73 -6.80 20.80 -13.64
N SER A 74 -7.86 20.00 -13.60
CA SER A 74 -8.40 19.52 -12.33
C SER A 74 -7.35 18.71 -11.56
N ARG A 75 -7.48 18.65 -10.23
CA ARG A 75 -6.65 17.79 -9.38
C ARG A 75 -6.63 16.32 -9.85
N LYS A 76 -7.74 15.83 -10.38
CA LYS A 76 -7.78 14.46 -10.95
C LYS A 76 -6.87 14.36 -12.17
N GLU A 77 -6.92 15.34 -13.08
CA GLU A 77 -6.06 15.33 -14.27
C GLU A 77 -4.58 15.58 -13.96
N SER A 78 -4.25 16.30 -12.87
CA SER A 78 -2.85 16.43 -12.44
C SER A 78 -2.26 15.10 -11.96
N ASP A 79 -3.10 14.22 -11.43
CA ASP A 79 -2.72 12.88 -10.95
C ASP A 79 -2.69 11.84 -12.09
N ARG A 80 -3.00 12.23 -13.33
CA ARG A 80 -3.14 11.28 -14.45
C ARG A 80 -1.80 10.68 -14.85
N ILE A 81 -1.76 9.34 -14.85
CA ILE A 81 -0.63 8.57 -15.37
C ILE A 81 -0.84 8.40 -16.87
N VAL A 82 -0.03 9.10 -17.66
CA VAL A 82 -0.07 9.02 -19.14
C VAL A 82 0.78 7.86 -19.66
N THR A 83 1.91 7.60 -19.01
CA THR A 83 2.87 6.54 -19.36
C THR A 83 3.37 5.87 -18.09
N MET A 84 3.48 4.54 -18.10
CA MET A 84 4.03 3.77 -16.98
C MET A 84 5.19 2.90 -17.49
N PRO A 85 6.37 2.94 -16.83
CA PRO A 85 7.50 2.09 -17.19
C PRO A 85 7.13 0.60 -17.20
N GLY A 86 7.69 -0.15 -18.13
CA GLY A 86 7.50 -1.60 -18.22
C GLY A 86 6.24 -2.05 -18.94
N LEU A 87 5.29 -1.15 -19.26
CA LEU A 87 4.13 -1.51 -20.09
C LEU A 87 4.57 -1.93 -21.50
N ASP A 88 4.18 -3.13 -21.89
CA ASP A 88 4.38 -3.67 -23.25
C ASP A 88 3.11 -3.56 -24.13
N TRP A 89 2.06 -2.92 -23.63
CA TRP A 89 0.75 -2.82 -24.28
C TRP A 89 0.09 -1.44 -24.08
N ASN A 90 -0.85 -1.12 -24.97
CA ASN A 90 -1.60 0.14 -24.91
C ASN A 90 -2.75 0.04 -23.89
N LEU A 91 -2.84 1.01 -22.98
CA LEU A 91 -3.93 1.09 -22.01
C LEU A 91 -5.23 1.61 -22.66
N PRO A 92 -6.32 0.83 -22.66
CA PRO A 92 -7.63 1.26 -23.16
C PRO A 92 -8.43 2.08 -22.14
N PHE A 93 -7.90 2.27 -20.93
CA PHE A 93 -8.52 3.02 -19.84
C PHE A 93 -7.54 4.06 -19.28
N LYS A 94 -8.06 5.09 -18.60
CA LYS A 94 -7.22 6.05 -17.88
C LYS A 94 -6.91 5.55 -16.48
N GLN A 95 -5.79 6.02 -15.96
CA GLN A 95 -5.37 5.74 -14.59
C GLN A 95 -4.77 6.99 -13.95
N TYR A 96 -4.88 7.05 -12.63
CA TYR A 96 -4.52 8.21 -11.84
C TYR A 96 -3.86 7.74 -10.56
N SER A 97 -2.80 8.41 -10.13
CA SER A 97 -2.17 8.16 -8.85
C SER A 97 -1.75 9.46 -8.19
N GLY A 98 -2.10 9.61 -6.92
CA GLY A 98 -1.89 10.83 -6.16
C GLY A 98 -2.23 10.61 -4.69
N PHE A 99 -2.59 11.68 -3.99
CA PHE A 99 -2.81 11.64 -2.54
C PHE A 99 -4.14 12.25 -2.13
N LEU A 100 -5.01 11.47 -1.49
CA LEU A 100 -6.23 11.93 -0.82
C LEU A 100 -5.91 12.41 0.61
N LYS A 101 -6.62 13.44 1.08
CA LYS A 101 -6.52 13.86 2.49
C LYS A 101 -7.35 12.93 3.35
N GLY A 102 -6.71 12.20 4.26
CA GLY A 102 -7.38 11.44 5.32
C GLY A 102 -7.65 12.28 6.57
N SER A 103 -6.77 13.26 6.84
CA SER A 103 -6.93 14.29 7.88
C SER A 103 -6.15 15.56 7.48
N ASP A 104 -6.04 16.53 8.37
CA ASP A 104 -5.21 17.73 8.15
C ASP A 104 -3.72 17.39 7.99
N THR A 105 -3.26 16.29 8.60
CA THR A 105 -1.86 15.88 8.58
C THR A 105 -1.61 14.56 7.86
N HIS A 106 -2.65 13.79 7.52
CA HIS A 106 -2.51 12.49 6.88
C HIS A 106 -2.86 12.51 5.40
N MET A 107 -1.89 12.11 4.57
CA MET A 107 -2.03 11.99 3.12
C MET A 107 -2.04 10.50 2.74
N LEU A 108 -3.15 10.03 2.17
CA LEU A 108 -3.32 8.65 1.73
C LEU A 108 -3.05 8.54 0.23
N HIS A 109 -2.05 7.75 -0.15
CA HIS A 109 -1.77 7.42 -1.53
C HIS A 109 -2.91 6.59 -2.13
N TYR A 110 -3.29 6.92 -3.36
CA TYR A 110 -4.26 6.14 -4.12
C TYR A 110 -3.74 5.83 -5.52
N TRP A 111 -4.29 4.76 -6.08
CA TRP A 111 -4.24 4.47 -7.51
C TRP A 111 -5.63 4.10 -8.01
N LEU A 112 -6.19 4.94 -8.89
CA LEU A 112 -7.46 4.70 -9.55
C LEU A 112 -7.23 4.18 -10.96
N VAL A 113 -7.86 3.07 -11.31
CA VAL A 113 -7.96 2.58 -12.70
C VAL A 113 -9.41 2.69 -13.15
N GLU A 114 -9.66 3.41 -14.24
CA GLU A 114 -11.01 3.54 -14.79
C GLU A 114 -11.47 2.23 -15.45
N SER A 115 -12.79 2.11 -15.59
CA SER A 115 -13.43 0.97 -16.25
C SER A 115 -12.95 0.80 -17.71
N GLU A 116 -12.64 -0.43 -18.11
CA GLU A 116 -12.17 -0.78 -19.45
C GLU A 116 -13.33 -0.94 -20.45
N LEU A 117 -14.42 -1.63 -20.09
CA LEU A 117 -15.48 -2.04 -21.03
C LEU A 117 -16.79 -1.26 -20.84
N VAL A 118 -16.98 -0.63 -19.68
CA VAL A 118 -18.12 0.24 -19.38
C VAL A 118 -17.65 1.68 -19.35
N ASP A 119 -18.46 2.63 -19.85
CA ASP A 119 -18.14 4.06 -19.78
C ASP A 119 -17.80 4.44 -18.32
N PRO A 120 -16.56 4.90 -18.03
CA PRO A 120 -16.12 5.22 -16.67
C PRO A 120 -17.03 6.20 -15.94
N ALA A 121 -17.76 7.07 -16.64
CA ALA A 121 -18.70 8.00 -16.02
C ALA A 121 -19.96 7.30 -15.46
N SER A 122 -20.30 6.13 -15.97
CA SER A 122 -21.47 5.33 -15.57
C SER A 122 -21.11 4.05 -14.81
N ALA A 123 -19.84 3.63 -14.87
CA ALA A 123 -19.36 2.44 -14.19
C ALA A 123 -19.35 2.63 -12.66
N PRO A 124 -19.66 1.57 -11.89
CA PRO A 124 -19.59 1.62 -10.43
C PRO A 124 -18.16 1.92 -9.94
N LEU A 125 -18.05 2.57 -8.79
CA LEU A 125 -16.79 2.76 -8.08
C LEU A 125 -16.63 1.64 -7.04
N LEU A 126 -15.54 0.88 -7.16
CA LEU A 126 -15.11 -0.13 -6.20
C LEU A 126 -13.90 0.40 -5.44
N LEU A 127 -13.99 0.44 -4.11
CA LEU A 127 -12.84 0.67 -3.25
C LEU A 127 -12.25 -0.68 -2.85
N TRP A 128 -10.94 -0.84 -3.08
CA TRP A 128 -10.18 -2.02 -2.71
C TRP A 128 -9.20 -1.70 -1.58
N LEU A 129 -9.24 -2.52 -0.54
CA LEU A 129 -8.35 -2.44 0.62
C LEU A 129 -7.71 -3.80 0.88
N ASN A 130 -6.39 -3.85 0.83
CA ASN A 130 -5.66 -5.00 1.35
C ASN A 130 -5.72 -5.01 2.88
N GLY A 131 -5.89 -6.19 3.46
CA GLY A 131 -5.98 -6.40 4.90
C GLY A 131 -4.60 -6.41 5.58
N GLY A 132 -4.56 -6.76 6.86
CA GLY A 132 -3.32 -6.74 7.63
C GLY A 132 -3.60 -6.67 9.12
N PRO A 133 -3.18 -5.62 9.85
CA PRO A 133 -2.97 -4.24 9.43
C PRO A 133 -1.62 -3.95 8.76
N GLY A 134 -1.57 -2.92 7.90
CA GLY A 134 -0.31 -2.37 7.38
C GLY A 134 0.08 -2.79 5.95
N SER A 135 -0.72 -3.60 5.26
CA SER A 135 -0.39 -4.03 3.89
C SER A 135 -0.81 -2.99 2.85
N SER A 136 0.01 -2.84 1.82
CA SER A 136 -0.28 -1.95 0.69
C SER A 136 -1.40 -2.50 -0.19
N SER A 137 -2.37 -1.66 -0.52
CA SER A 137 -3.41 -1.99 -1.51
C SER A 137 -2.90 -2.06 -2.94
N LEU A 138 -1.66 -1.63 -3.22
CA LEU A 138 -1.03 -1.85 -4.51
C LEU A 138 -0.68 -3.32 -4.73
N GLU A 139 -0.66 -4.14 -3.67
CA GLU A 139 -0.65 -5.59 -3.83
C GLU A 139 -1.86 -6.07 -4.64
N GLY A 140 -3.06 -5.59 -4.30
CA GLY A 140 -4.28 -5.83 -5.07
C GLY A 140 -4.15 -5.42 -6.54
N LEU A 141 -3.56 -4.26 -6.79
CA LEU A 141 -3.38 -3.69 -8.13
C LEU A 141 -2.46 -4.54 -9.01
N PHE A 142 -1.34 -5.03 -8.47
CA PHE A 142 -0.29 -5.69 -9.27
C PHE A 142 -0.29 -7.22 -9.18
N PHE A 143 -0.84 -7.80 -8.11
CA PHE A 143 -0.71 -9.22 -7.81
C PHE A 143 -2.06 -9.94 -7.66
N GLU A 144 -3.16 -9.23 -7.42
CA GLU A 144 -4.47 -9.86 -7.23
C GLU A 144 -5.43 -9.57 -8.40
N ASN A 145 -6.11 -8.43 -8.42
CA ASN A 145 -7.25 -8.18 -9.30
C ASN A 145 -7.11 -6.93 -10.18
N GLY A 146 -6.04 -6.16 -10.04
CA GLY A 146 -5.80 -5.03 -10.92
C GLY A 146 -5.39 -5.42 -12.35
N PRO A 147 -5.31 -4.45 -13.26
CA PRO A 147 -5.09 -4.70 -14.68
C PRO A 147 -3.66 -5.12 -15.02
N PHE A 148 -2.77 -5.09 -14.04
CA PHE A 148 -1.33 -5.26 -14.22
C PHE A 148 -0.83 -6.56 -13.61
N ARG A 149 0.18 -7.15 -14.24
CA ARG A 149 0.98 -8.27 -13.72
C ARG A 149 2.45 -7.95 -13.89
N ILE A 150 3.18 -8.00 -12.78
CA ILE A 150 4.64 -7.81 -12.79
C ILE A 150 5.31 -9.09 -13.30
N GLY A 151 6.15 -8.93 -14.33
CA GLY A 151 6.95 -9.99 -14.91
C GLY A 151 8.01 -10.52 -13.95
N LYS A 152 8.54 -11.71 -14.23
CA LYS A 152 9.58 -12.35 -13.40
C LYS A 152 10.89 -11.55 -13.35
N ASP A 153 11.11 -10.67 -14.32
CA ASP A 153 12.23 -9.74 -14.36
C ASP A 153 12.07 -8.55 -13.40
N GLY A 154 10.89 -8.39 -12.78
CA GLY A 154 10.58 -7.28 -11.89
C GLY A 154 10.40 -5.94 -12.60
N VAL A 155 10.38 -5.94 -13.94
CA VAL A 155 10.37 -4.72 -14.76
C VAL A 155 9.20 -4.72 -15.75
N THR A 156 8.95 -5.84 -16.43
CA THR A 156 7.88 -5.93 -17.43
C THR A 156 6.52 -5.90 -16.76
N VAL A 157 5.57 -5.14 -17.30
CA VAL A 157 4.19 -5.07 -16.83
C VAL A 157 3.25 -5.55 -17.92
N THR A 158 2.71 -6.75 -17.72
CA THR A 158 1.78 -7.39 -18.65
C THR A 158 0.33 -7.22 -18.20
N ARG A 159 -0.61 -7.47 -19.12
CA ARG A 159 -2.04 -7.33 -18.85
C ARG A 159 -2.60 -8.50 -18.03
N ASN A 160 -3.41 -8.20 -17.02
CA ASN A 160 -4.26 -9.18 -16.35
C ASN A 160 -5.59 -9.37 -17.11
N PRO A 161 -5.85 -10.53 -17.73
CA PRO A 161 -7.11 -10.77 -18.45
C PRO A 161 -8.33 -10.90 -17.53
N TYR A 162 -8.16 -11.02 -16.21
CA TYR A 162 -9.23 -11.18 -15.22
C TYR A 162 -9.38 -9.96 -14.31
N SER A 163 -8.95 -8.78 -14.76
CA SER A 163 -9.00 -7.59 -13.93
C SER A 163 -10.42 -7.15 -13.60
N TRP A 164 -10.61 -6.67 -12.37
CA TRP A 164 -11.88 -6.13 -11.90
C TRP A 164 -12.22 -4.78 -12.53
N ASN A 165 -11.23 -4.05 -13.06
CA ASN A 165 -11.49 -2.80 -13.78
C ASN A 165 -12.15 -3.02 -15.14
N LYS A 166 -12.44 -4.28 -15.55
CA LYS A 166 -13.22 -4.53 -16.76
C LYS A 166 -14.57 -3.84 -16.76
N PHE A 167 -15.23 -3.79 -15.60
CA PHE A 167 -16.61 -3.31 -15.48
C PHE A 167 -16.82 -2.26 -14.38
N ALA A 168 -15.73 -1.80 -13.74
CA ALA A 168 -15.79 -0.86 -12.63
C ALA A 168 -14.59 0.09 -12.65
N ASN A 169 -14.77 1.28 -12.08
CA ASN A 169 -13.66 2.11 -11.64
C ASN A 169 -13.13 1.51 -10.34
N VAL A 170 -11.86 1.12 -10.27
CA VAL A 170 -11.29 0.49 -9.06
C VAL A 170 -10.27 1.41 -8.42
N LEU A 171 -10.55 1.80 -7.17
CA LEU A 171 -9.71 2.65 -6.33
C LEU A 171 -8.93 1.77 -5.34
N TYR A 172 -7.63 1.64 -5.57
CA TYR A 172 -6.70 1.02 -4.62
C TYR A 172 -6.20 2.11 -3.67
N LEU A 173 -6.50 1.99 -2.38
CA LEU A 173 -6.15 3.01 -1.39
C LEU A 173 -5.18 2.44 -0.37
N GLU A 174 -4.02 3.07 -0.22
CA GLU A 174 -3.03 2.67 0.78
C GLU A 174 -3.42 3.23 2.14
N SER A 175 -3.92 2.35 3.00
CA SER A 175 -4.47 2.70 4.31
C SER A 175 -3.97 1.73 5.37
N PRO A 176 -3.64 2.20 6.59
CA PRO A 176 -3.75 3.58 7.08
C PRO A 176 -2.63 4.49 6.59
N VAL A 177 -2.60 5.73 7.09
CA VAL A 177 -1.41 6.58 7.01
C VAL A 177 -0.17 5.82 7.48
N GLY A 178 0.94 5.95 6.75
CA GLY A 178 2.15 5.17 6.98
C GLY A 178 2.22 3.86 6.20
N VAL A 179 1.16 3.43 5.52
CA VAL A 179 1.18 2.29 4.58
C VAL A 179 1.60 2.69 3.18
N GLY A 180 2.50 1.90 2.59
CA GLY A 180 3.07 2.15 1.27
C GLY A 180 3.65 3.56 1.12
N TYR A 181 3.09 4.33 0.21
CA TYR A 181 3.43 5.73 -0.04
C TYR A 181 2.63 6.72 0.80
N SER A 182 1.58 6.30 1.52
CA SER A 182 0.82 7.15 2.45
C SER A 182 1.68 7.66 3.60
N TYR A 183 1.55 8.94 3.95
CA TYR A 183 2.44 9.58 4.93
C TYR A 183 1.74 10.62 5.81
N SER A 184 2.35 10.90 6.97
CA SER A 184 1.96 12.02 7.83
C SER A 184 2.90 13.20 7.62
N THR A 185 2.34 14.41 7.51
CA THR A 185 3.10 15.66 7.38
C THR A 185 3.70 16.13 8.71
N ASP A 186 3.16 15.68 9.84
CA ASP A 186 3.65 16.00 11.20
C ASP A 186 4.46 14.86 11.84
N GLY A 187 4.63 13.73 11.13
CA GLY A 187 5.32 12.53 11.62
C GLY A 187 4.56 11.72 12.68
N VAL A 188 3.33 12.09 13.02
CA VAL A 188 2.49 11.38 13.99
C VAL A 188 1.66 10.31 13.30
N LEU A 189 1.93 9.04 13.63
CA LEU A 189 1.12 7.91 13.21
C LEU A 189 0.19 7.46 14.35
N PRO A 190 -1.05 7.06 14.05
CA PRO A 190 -1.96 6.55 15.06
C PRO A 190 -1.41 5.26 15.68
N GLN A 191 -1.68 5.04 16.98
CA GLN A 191 -1.49 3.71 17.57
C GLN A 191 -2.56 2.79 16.99
N TYR A 192 -2.14 1.76 16.27
CA TYR A 192 -3.03 0.88 15.54
C TYR A 192 -3.93 0.06 16.49
N SER A 193 -5.23 0.24 16.39
CA SER A 193 -6.27 -0.64 16.94
C SER A 193 -7.42 -0.74 15.94
N ASP A 194 -8.08 -1.90 15.89
CA ASP A 194 -9.18 -2.17 14.94
C ASP A 194 -10.32 -1.13 15.05
N GLU A 195 -10.59 -0.62 16.26
CA GLU A 195 -11.56 0.45 16.51
C GLU A 195 -11.16 1.82 15.92
N LEU A 196 -9.86 2.15 15.88
CA LEU A 196 -9.41 3.40 15.24
C LEU A 196 -9.52 3.32 13.72
N PHE A 197 -9.31 2.14 13.14
CA PHE A 197 -9.37 1.91 11.69
C PHE A 197 -10.76 2.12 11.10
N ALA A 198 -11.77 1.53 11.74
CA ALA A 198 -13.15 1.67 11.31
C ALA A 198 -13.62 3.13 11.34
N ASN A 199 -13.10 3.95 12.27
CA ASN A 199 -13.48 5.35 12.43
C ASN A 199 -12.80 6.32 11.44
N VAL A 200 -11.63 5.97 10.88
CA VAL A 200 -10.93 6.80 9.88
C VAL A 200 -11.48 6.59 8.47
N LEU A 201 -12.07 5.42 8.19
CA LEU A 201 -12.59 5.08 6.86
C LEU A 201 -14.10 4.78 6.80
N TYR A 202 -14.83 4.73 7.91
CA TYR A 202 -16.23 4.25 7.96
C TYR A 202 -16.42 2.90 7.24
N LEU A 203 -15.36 2.10 7.16
CA LEU A 203 -15.32 0.84 6.42
C LEU A 203 -14.61 -0.17 7.30
N GLU A 204 -15.38 -1.12 7.80
CA GLU A 204 -14.81 -2.28 8.45
C GLU A 204 -14.12 -3.16 7.39
N SER A 205 -12.82 -3.41 7.57
CA SER A 205 -12.27 -4.71 7.21
C SER A 205 -11.50 -5.23 8.42
N PRO A 206 -12.18 -5.93 9.34
CA PRO A 206 -11.51 -6.67 10.38
C PRO A 206 -10.94 -7.91 9.69
N VAL A 207 -9.62 -7.94 9.51
CA VAL A 207 -8.87 -9.14 9.15
C VAL A 207 -9.29 -9.75 7.80
N GLY A 208 -9.03 -9.06 6.70
CA GLY A 208 -9.24 -9.65 5.38
C GLY A 208 -9.07 -8.64 4.25
N VAL A 209 -8.80 -9.17 3.06
CA VAL A 209 -8.98 -8.43 1.81
C VAL A 209 -10.44 -7.98 1.74
N GLY A 210 -10.69 -6.67 1.61
CA GLY A 210 -12.03 -6.09 1.64
C GLY A 210 -12.31 -5.26 0.40
N TYR A 211 -13.53 -5.35 -0.12
CA TYR A 211 -14.05 -4.45 -1.14
C TYR A 211 -15.35 -3.82 -0.67
N SER A 212 -15.56 -2.55 -1.01
CA SER A 212 -16.85 -1.87 -0.81
C SER A 212 -17.33 -1.28 -2.14
N TYR A 213 -18.66 -1.30 -2.34
CA TYR A 213 -19.32 -0.76 -3.52
C TYR A 213 -20.40 0.24 -3.08
N SER A 214 -20.59 1.29 -3.87
CA SER A 214 -21.70 2.23 -3.69
C SER A 214 -22.75 1.96 -4.76
N THR A 215 -23.85 1.30 -4.42
CA THR A 215 -25.13 1.42 -5.14
C THR A 215 -25.95 2.53 -4.48
N ASP A 216 -26.90 3.14 -5.19
CA ASP A 216 -27.77 4.24 -4.72
C ASP A 216 -28.67 3.89 -3.51
N GLY A 217 -28.10 3.45 -2.38
CA GLY A 217 -28.78 3.20 -1.11
C GLY A 217 -29.58 1.90 -1.02
N VAL A 218 -29.46 0.97 -1.97
CA VAL A 218 -30.16 -0.33 -1.92
C VAL A 218 -29.15 -1.47 -1.85
N LEU A 219 -29.03 -2.07 -0.67
CA LEU A 219 -28.31 -3.33 -0.47
C LEU A 219 -29.10 -4.45 -1.17
N PRO A 220 -28.50 -5.23 -2.09
CA PRO A 220 -29.12 -6.42 -2.64
C PRO A 220 -29.35 -7.44 -1.52
N GLN A 221 -30.53 -8.06 -1.51
CA GLN A 221 -30.73 -9.26 -0.69
C GLN A 221 -29.90 -10.39 -1.28
N TYR A 222 -29.05 -11.00 -0.45
CA TYR A 222 -28.20 -12.12 -0.83
C TYR A 222 -29.03 -13.29 -1.36
N SER A 223 -28.71 -13.76 -2.57
CA SER A 223 -28.99 -15.13 -3.01
C SER A 223 -27.67 -15.76 -3.39
N ASP A 224 -27.19 -16.67 -2.55
CA ASP A 224 -26.01 -17.49 -2.80
C ASP A 224 -26.26 -18.46 -3.96
N GLU A 225 -25.74 -18.14 -5.15
CA GLU A 225 -25.33 -19.14 -6.14
C GLU A 225 -24.06 -18.63 -6.84
N LEU A 226 -22.90 -19.10 -6.39
CA LEU A 226 -21.65 -18.93 -7.12
C LEU A 226 -21.59 -20.05 -8.18
N VAL A 227 -21.73 -19.67 -9.45
CA VAL A 227 -21.59 -20.58 -10.59
C VAL A 227 -20.11 -20.98 -10.75
N SER A 228 -19.88 -22.29 -10.94
CA SER A 228 -18.58 -22.91 -11.21
C SER A 228 -17.95 -22.47 -12.52
#